data_AF-A0A7V9WKZ5-F1
#
_entry.id   AF-A0A7V9WKZ5-F1
#
_cell.length_a   1.000
_cell.length_b   1.000
_cell.length_c   1.000
_cell.angle_alpha   90.00
_cell.angle_beta   90.00
_cell.angle_gamma   90.00
#
_symmetry.space_group_name_H-M   'P 1'
#
loop_
_entity.id
_entity.type
_entity.pdbx_description
1 polymer ?
#
loop_
_entity_poly.entity_id
_entity_poly.type
_entity_poly.pdbx_seq_one_letter_code
_entity_poly.pdbx_strand_id
1 'polypeptide(L)'
;MSELRRGGDLRPVLLICTIAAAAYTAYALLRHLHFWSGLDLGIFNQAIWHLSNFEAPLSTVKGGANLLSDHFHPILVTLAPLYWIADEPALLLGAQGVLVAASIVPVFLFARERLERFAAYAVAVAYAIFWGVWA
;
A
#
# COMPACT_ATOMS: atom_id res chain seq x y z
N MET A 1 5.46 -19.66 29.28
CA MET A 1 4.60 -20.22 28.22
C MET A 1 3.93 -19.18 27.31
N SER A 2 4.14 -17.86 27.48
CA SER A 2 3.53 -16.79 26.66
C SER A 2 4.34 -16.39 25.42
N GLU A 3 5.68 -16.51 25.45
CA GLU A 3 6.57 -16.06 24.36
C GLU A 3 6.58 -17.01 23.15
N LEU A 4 6.53 -18.33 23.37
CA LEU A 4 6.56 -19.34 22.29
C LEU A 4 5.25 -19.39 21.48
N ARG A 5 4.14 -18.85 21.99
CA ARG A 5 2.88 -18.67 21.24
C ARG A 5 2.95 -17.48 20.27
N ARG A 6 3.75 -16.45 20.55
CA ARG A 6 3.79 -15.19 19.78
C ARG A 6 4.31 -15.35 18.35
N GLY A 7 5.25 -16.27 18.10
CA GLY A 7 5.87 -16.46 16.79
C GLY A 7 5.08 -17.36 15.83
N GLY A 8 4.34 -18.34 16.36
CA GLY A 8 3.54 -19.27 15.54
C GLY A 8 2.34 -18.59 14.86
N ASP A 9 1.80 -17.55 15.49
CA ASP A 9 0.60 -16.87 15.01
C ASP A 9 0.87 -15.87 13.88
N LEU A 10 2.13 -15.46 13.67
CA LEU A 10 2.51 -14.51 12.63
C LEU A 10 2.59 -15.17 11.25
N ARG A 11 2.96 -16.44 11.13
CA ARG A 11 3.10 -17.10 9.83
C ARG A 11 1.78 -17.10 9.03
N PRO A 12 0.62 -17.45 9.62
CA PRO A 12 -0.66 -17.34 8.93
C PRO A 12 -0.99 -15.89 8.55
N VAL A 13 -0.65 -14.92 9.38
CA VAL A 13 -0.91 -13.50 9.09
C VAL A 13 -0.05 -13.02 7.93
N LEU A 14 1.23 -13.40 7.88
CA LEU A 14 2.10 -13.09 6.76
C LEU A 14 1.59 -13.74 5.47
N LEU A 15 1.06 -14.96 5.53
CA LEU A 15 0.40 -15.59 4.38
C LEU A 15 -0.82 -14.77 3.92
N ILE A 16 -1.68 -14.33 4.85
CA ILE A 16 -2.81 -13.44 4.53
C ILE A 16 -2.31 -12.14 3.90
N CYS A 17 -1.24 -11.53 4.44
CA CYS A 17 -0.63 -10.32 3.89
C CYS A 17 -0.11 -10.54 2.46
N THR A 18 0.60 -11.64 2.20
CA THR A 18 1.13 -11.95 0.87
C THR A 18 0.01 -12.16 -0.14
N ILE A 19 -1.03 -12.90 0.23
CA ILE A 19 -2.20 -13.12 -0.63
C ILE A 19 -2.91 -11.79 -0.91
N ALA A 20 -3.12 -10.98 0.13
CA ALA A 20 -3.74 -9.66 -0.01
C ALA A 20 -2.90 -8.73 -0.89
N ALA A 21 -1.59 -8.64 -0.68
CA ALA A 21 -0.68 -7.82 -1.47
C ALA A 21 -0.73 -8.21 -2.96
N ALA A 22 -0.71 -9.52 -3.25
CA ALA A 22 -0.83 -10.02 -4.61
C ALA A 22 -2.20 -9.68 -5.22
N ALA A 23 -3.29 -9.85 -4.47
CA ALA A 23 -4.64 -9.55 -4.95
C ALA A 23 -4.87 -8.05 -5.20
N TYR A 24 -4.43 -7.18 -4.27
CA TYR A 24 -4.50 -5.73 -4.42
C TYR A 24 -3.66 -5.24 -5.60
N THR A 25 -2.43 -5.74 -5.73
CA THR A 25 -1.54 -5.39 -6.83
C THR A 25 -2.14 -5.85 -8.16
N ALA A 26 -2.61 -7.09 -8.25
CA ALA A 26 -3.23 -7.62 -9.46
C ALA A 26 -4.48 -6.82 -9.85
N TYR A 27 -5.35 -6.50 -8.88
CA TYR A 27 -6.54 -5.68 -9.13
C TYR A 27 -6.17 -4.28 -9.65
N ALA A 28 -5.23 -3.61 -8.99
CA ALA A 28 -4.76 -2.28 -9.38
C ALA A 28 -4.13 -2.28 -10.78
N LEU A 29 -3.29 -3.27 -11.09
CA LEU A 29 -2.68 -3.43 -12.41
C LEU A 29 -3.74 -3.73 -13.47
N LEU A 30 -4.69 -4.62 -13.20
CA LEU A 30 -5.78 -4.91 -14.14
C LEU A 30 -6.59 -3.65 -14.43
N ARG A 31 -6.92 -2.84 -13.41
CA ARG A 31 -7.59 -1.55 -13.63
C ARG A 31 -6.75 -0.62 -14.50
N HIS A 32 -5.45 -0.53 -14.24
CA HIS A 32 -4.56 0.31 -15.03
C HIS A 32 -4.49 -0.13 -16.50
N LEU A 33 -4.33 -1.44 -16.75
CA LEU A 33 -4.28 -2.03 -18.09
C LEU A 33 -5.59 -1.87 -18.87
N HIS A 34 -6.72 -1.78 -18.18
CA HIS A 34 -8.03 -1.48 -18.79
C HIS A 34 -8.35 0.02 -18.83
N PHE A 35 -7.35 0.89 -18.63
CA PHE A 35 -7.49 2.35 -18.63
C PHE A 35 -8.51 2.89 -17.61
N TRP A 36 -8.69 2.16 -16.50
CA TRP A 36 -9.53 2.54 -15.37
C TRP A 36 -8.72 3.04 -14.17
N SER A 37 -7.43 3.34 -14.33
CA SER A 37 -6.66 4.06 -13.31
C SER A 37 -7.11 5.51 -13.24
N GLY A 38 -7.33 6.02 -12.02
CA GLY A 38 -7.83 7.37 -11.79
C GLY A 38 -6.76 8.46 -11.96
N LEU A 39 -7.22 9.72 -11.90
CA LEU A 39 -6.37 10.92 -11.93
C LEU A 39 -5.28 10.90 -10.86
N ASP A 40 -5.58 10.33 -9.69
CA ASP A 40 -4.66 10.25 -8.56
C ASP A 40 -3.34 9.55 -8.93
N LEU A 41 -3.40 8.46 -9.70
CA LEU A 41 -2.18 7.77 -10.14
C LEU A 41 -1.29 8.71 -10.96
N GLY A 42 -1.86 9.50 -11.87
CA GLY A 42 -1.10 10.47 -12.66
C GLY A 42 -0.48 11.58 -11.82
N ILE A 43 -1.23 12.09 -10.83
CA ILE A 43 -0.77 13.12 -9.90
C ILE A 43 0.45 12.64 -9.11
N PHE A 44 0.35 11.48 -8.47
CA PHE A 44 1.43 10.94 -7.64
C PHE A 44 2.59 10.39 -8.46
N ASN A 45 2.33 9.79 -9.63
CA ASN A 45 3.37 9.33 -10.55
C ASN A 45 4.32 10.47 -10.96
N GLN A 46 3.78 11.60 -11.43
CA GLN A 46 4.59 12.76 -11.80
C GLN A 46 5.38 13.31 -10.62
N ALA A 47 4.74 13.46 -9.46
CA ALA A 47 5.39 13.99 -8.28
C ALA A 47 6.56 13.11 -7.80
N ILE A 48 6.38 11.79 -7.77
CA ILE A 48 7.42 10.84 -7.35
C ILE A 48 8.54 10.76 -8.39
N TRP A 49 8.21 10.84 -9.68
CA TRP A 49 9.20 10.94 -10.75
C TRP A 49 10.08 12.18 -10.61
N HIS A 50 9.50 13.36 -10.32
CA HIS A 50 10.30 14.55 -10.05
C HIS A 50 11.20 14.36 -8.82
N LEU A 51 10.67 13.78 -7.73
CA LEU A 51 11.48 13.48 -6.54
C LEU A 51 12.63 12.53 -6.83
N SER A 52 12.46 11.54 -7.71
CA SER A 52 13.53 10.59 -8.07
C SER A 52 14.66 11.25 -8.86
N ASN A 53 14.37 12.39 -9.51
CA ASN A 53 15.32 13.27 -10.19
C ASN A 53 15.82 14.43 -9.30
N PHE A 54 15.47 14.43 -8.01
CA PHE A 54 15.79 15.52 -7.06
C PHE A 54 15.20 16.89 -7.44
N GLU A 55 14.07 16.88 -8.13
CA GLU A 55 13.30 18.06 -8.52
C GLU A 55 12.12 18.32 -7.56
N ALA A 56 11.49 19.48 -7.68
CA ALA A 56 10.27 19.77 -6.94
C ALA A 56 9.13 18.84 -7.42
N PRO A 57 8.32 18.24 -6.51
CA PRO A 57 7.26 17.29 -6.85
C PRO A 57 6.04 17.99 -7.46
N LEU A 58 6.18 18.46 -8.69
CA LEU A 58 5.12 19.14 -9.41
C LEU A 58 4.18 18.13 -10.07
N SER A 59 2.91 18.50 -10.25
CA SER A 59 1.99 17.74 -11.09
C SER A 59 1.27 18.64 -12.08
N THR A 60 1.42 18.36 -13.38
CA THR A 60 0.71 19.08 -14.45
C THR A 60 -0.79 18.78 -14.43
N VAL A 61 -1.19 17.60 -13.93
CA VAL A 61 -2.59 17.23 -13.69
C VAL A 61 -3.23 18.17 -12.65
N LYS A 62 -2.44 18.67 -11.68
CA LYS A 62 -2.84 19.72 -10.73
C LYS A 62 -2.39 21.13 -11.16
N GLY A 63 -2.23 21.38 -12.46
CA GLY A 63 -1.88 22.71 -12.97
C GLY A 63 -0.49 23.20 -12.57
N GLY A 64 0.44 22.29 -12.28
CA GLY A 64 1.82 22.60 -11.86
C GLY A 64 1.99 22.81 -10.35
N ALA A 65 1.00 22.42 -9.53
CA ALA A 65 1.12 22.52 -8.08
C ALA A 65 2.22 21.61 -7.52
N ASN A 66 2.95 22.10 -6.52
CA ASN A 66 3.89 21.30 -5.74
C ASN A 66 3.14 20.48 -4.68
N LEU A 67 3.21 19.15 -4.80
CA LEU A 67 2.42 18.25 -3.97
C LEU A 67 2.75 18.35 -2.48
N LEU A 68 4.00 18.62 -2.09
CA LEU A 68 4.38 18.73 -0.68
C LEU A 68 3.79 19.99 -0.03
N SER A 69 3.58 21.05 -0.81
CA SER A 69 2.92 22.27 -0.35
C SER A 69 1.39 22.20 -0.41
N ASP A 70 0.85 21.44 -1.36
CA ASP A 70 -0.57 21.22 -1.52
C ASP A 70 -1.10 20.30 -0.40
N HIS A 71 -0.42 19.18 -0.17
CA HIS A 71 -0.72 18.23 0.91
C HIS A 71 0.54 17.53 1.43
N PHE A 72 0.75 17.56 2.74
CA PHE A 72 1.95 17.00 3.37
C PHE A 72 1.97 15.46 3.36
N HIS A 73 2.59 14.88 2.32
CA HIS A 73 2.77 13.43 2.13
C HIS A 73 4.26 13.04 2.14
N PRO A 74 4.94 13.00 3.29
CA PRO A 74 6.37 12.69 3.36
C PRO A 74 6.73 11.29 2.85
N ILE A 75 5.77 10.35 2.85
CA ILE A 75 5.97 8.99 2.33
C ILE A 75 6.33 8.97 0.83
N LEU A 76 5.93 9.98 0.04
CA LEU A 76 6.25 10.04 -1.39
C LEU A 76 7.75 10.03 -1.67
N VAL A 77 8.55 10.67 -0.80
CA VAL A 77 10.02 10.69 -0.92
C VAL A 77 10.59 9.28 -0.81
N THR A 78 9.99 8.43 0.04
CA THR A 78 10.46 7.05 0.23
C THR A 78 10.14 6.14 -0.96
N LEU A 79 9.22 6.55 -1.83
CA LEU A 79 8.86 5.81 -3.04
C LEU A 79 9.72 6.21 -4.26
N ALA A 80 10.42 7.34 -4.20
CA ALA A 80 11.27 7.84 -5.28
C ALA A 80 12.33 6.83 -5.77
N PRO A 81 13.01 6.04 -4.91
CA PRO A 81 13.96 5.04 -5.35
C PRO A 81 13.40 3.94 -6.26
N LEU A 82 12.07 3.71 -6.24
CA LEU A 82 11.44 2.74 -7.15
C LEU A 82 11.63 3.15 -8.62
N TYR A 83 11.67 4.46 -8.90
CA TYR A 83 11.84 4.99 -10.26
C TYR A 83 13.28 4.85 -10.78
N TRP A 84 14.24 4.53 -9.92
CA TRP A 84 15.60 4.17 -10.36
C TRP A 84 15.67 2.74 -10.89
N ILE A 85 14.67 1.90 -10.58
CA ILE A 85 14.54 0.54 -11.11
C ILE A 85 13.87 0.60 -12.49
N ALA A 86 12.71 1.24 -12.57
CA ALA A 86 12.00 1.51 -13.81
C ALA A 86 11.07 2.72 -13.67
N ASP A 87 10.94 3.50 -14.73
CA ASP A 87 10.03 4.65 -14.78
C ASP A 87 8.61 4.20 -15.16
N GLU A 88 7.96 3.44 -14.27
CA GLU A 88 6.69 2.77 -14.56
C GLU A 88 5.66 2.95 -13.41
N PRO A 89 4.43 3.45 -13.70
CA PRO A 89 3.36 3.57 -12.70
C PRO A 89 2.99 2.24 -12.03
N ALA A 90 3.23 1.12 -12.72
CA ALA A 90 2.99 -0.22 -12.20
C ALA A 90 3.77 -0.50 -10.90
N LEU A 91 4.96 0.08 -10.71
CA LEU A 91 5.72 -0.06 -9.47
C LEU A 91 5.01 0.60 -8.29
N LEU A 92 4.38 1.76 -8.51
CA LEU A 92 3.61 2.44 -7.47
C LEU A 92 2.36 1.65 -7.08
N LEU A 93 1.67 1.05 -8.05
CA LEU A 93 0.51 0.19 -7.77
C LEU A 93 0.90 -1.05 -6.96
N GLY A 94 2.05 -1.65 -7.27
CA GLY A 94 2.61 -2.73 -6.46
C GLY A 94 2.98 -2.28 -5.05
N ALA A 95 3.67 -1.15 -4.92
CA ALA A 95 4.03 -0.58 -3.61
C ALA A 95 2.79 -0.27 -2.77
N GLN A 96 1.75 0.31 -3.37
CA GLN A 96 0.47 0.56 -2.72
C GLN A 96 -0.16 -0.75 -2.22
N GLY A 97 -0.24 -1.78 -3.06
CA GLY A 97 -0.79 -3.09 -2.67
C GLY A 97 -0.03 -3.72 -1.50
N VAL A 98 1.30 -3.62 -1.48
CA VAL A 98 2.14 -4.12 -0.39
C VAL A 98 1.95 -3.32 0.89
N LEU A 99 1.93 -1.98 0.83
CA LEU A 99 1.76 -1.12 2.01
C LEU A 99 0.39 -1.33 2.67
N VAL A 100 -0.65 -1.43 1.85
CA VAL A 100 -2.01 -1.74 2.30
C VAL A 100 -2.06 -3.11 2.98
N ALA A 101 -1.49 -4.14 2.36
CA ALA A 101 -1.45 -5.47 2.97
C ALA A 101 -0.60 -5.51 4.25
N ALA A 102 0.49 -4.75 4.31
CA ALA A 102 1.33 -4.66 5.49
C ALA A 102 0.57 -4.11 6.71
N SER A 103 -0.46 -3.28 6.51
CA SER A 103 -1.30 -2.77 7.60
C SER A 103 -2.17 -3.85 8.26
N ILE A 104 -2.33 -5.04 7.66
CA ILE A 104 -3.01 -6.18 8.28
C ILE A 104 -2.25 -6.63 9.54
N VAL A 105 -0.92 -6.52 9.55
CA VAL A 105 -0.08 -6.94 10.68
C VAL A 105 -0.44 -6.17 11.95
N PRO A 106 -0.35 -4.83 12.02
CA PRO A 106 -0.71 -4.09 13.23
C PRO A 106 -2.18 -4.28 13.64
N VAL A 107 -3.10 -4.45 12.69
CA VAL A 107 -4.51 -4.77 12.98
C VAL A 107 -4.64 -6.11 13.71
N PHE A 108 -3.96 -7.15 13.21
CA PHE A 108 -3.93 -8.45 13.87
C PHE A 108 -3.24 -8.38 15.25
N LEU A 109 -2.12 -7.67 15.34
CA LEU A 109 -1.38 -7.49 16.59
C LEU A 109 -2.24 -6.79 17.65
N PHE A 110 -3.06 -5.83 17.25
CA PHE A 110 -4.01 -5.16 18.13
C PHE A 110 -5.16 -6.09 18.56
N ALA A 111 -5.72 -6.85 17.61
CA ALA A 111 -6.85 -7.75 17.84
C ALA A 111 -6.49 -8.95 18.73
N ARG A 112 -5.30 -9.56 18.51
CA ARG A 112 -4.85 -10.74 19.29
C ARG A 112 -4.65 -10.48 20.77
N GLU A 113 -4.47 -9.21 21.16
CA GLU A 113 -4.34 -8.81 22.56
C GLU A 113 -5.70 -8.71 23.29
N ARG A 114 -6.80 -8.67 22.53
CA ARG A 114 -8.15 -8.37 23.04
C ARG A 114 -9.15 -9.49 22.78
N LEU A 115 -8.88 -10.35 21.81
CA LEU A 115 -9.79 -11.37 21.32
C LEU A 115 -9.15 -12.75 21.42
N GLU A 116 -10.01 -13.76 21.41
CA GLU A 116 -9.54 -15.13 21.22
C GLU A 116 -8.88 -15.31 19.86
N ARG A 117 -8.01 -16.32 19.76
CA ARG A 117 -7.18 -16.57 18.58
C ARG A 117 -7.97 -16.59 17.27
N PHE A 118 -9.09 -17.33 17.24
CA PHE A 118 -9.92 -17.43 16.04
C PHE A 118 -10.54 -16.07 15.65
N ALA A 119 -11.06 -15.33 16.64
CA ALA A 119 -11.66 -14.02 16.41
C ALA A 119 -10.62 -12.99 15.93
N ALA A 120 -9.38 -13.03 16.44
CA ALA A 120 -8.29 -12.17 15.96
C ALA A 120 -7.95 -12.46 14.48
N TYR A 121 -7.93 -13.72 14.06
CA TYR A 121 -7.77 -14.08 12.64
C TYR A 121 -8.96 -13.65 11.79
N ALA A 122 -10.19 -13.83 12.29
CA ALA A 122 -11.39 -13.40 11.60
C ALA A 122 -11.36 -11.88 11.33
N VAL A 123 -10.91 -11.08 12.30
CA VAL A 123 -10.71 -9.62 12.10
C VAL A 123 -9.66 -9.34 11.03
N ALA A 124 -8.51 -10.03 11.05
CA ALA A 124 -7.47 -9.83 10.04
C ALA A 124 -7.95 -10.17 8.62
N VAL A 125 -8.69 -11.27 8.47
CA VAL A 125 -9.29 -11.67 7.19
C VAL A 125 -10.36 -10.68 6.76
N ALA A 126 -11.26 -10.29 7.66
CA ALA A 126 -12.32 -9.31 7.38
C ALA A 126 -11.72 -7.97 6.93
N TYR A 127 -10.65 -7.52 7.58
CA TYR A 127 -9.93 -6.32 7.18
C TYR A 127 -9.28 -6.47 5.80
N ALA A 128 -8.63 -7.61 5.52
CA ALA A 128 -7.98 -7.88 4.23
C ALA A 128 -8.96 -7.97 3.03
N ILE A 129 -10.22 -8.34 3.26
CA ILE A 129 -11.25 -8.40 2.21
C ILE A 129 -12.18 -7.20 2.21
N PHE A 130 -12.05 -6.27 3.17
CA PHE A 130 -12.94 -5.14 3.30
C PHE A 130 -12.81 -4.22 2.08
N TRP A 131 -13.90 -4.08 1.33
CA TRP A 131 -13.96 -3.34 0.06
C TRP A 131 -13.46 -1.90 0.15
N GLY A 132 -13.64 -1.20 1.28
CA GLY A 132 -13.16 0.16 1.44
C GLY A 132 -11.63 0.31 1.39
N VAL A 133 -10.89 -0.80 1.44
CA VAL A 133 -9.44 -0.85 1.21
C VAL A 133 -9.09 -1.03 -0.28
N TRP A 134 -10.06 -1.50 -1.10
CA TRP A 134 -9.91 -1.77 -2.54
C TRP A 134 -10.29 -0.59 -3.45
N ALA A 135 -11.06 0.37 -2.91
CA ALA A 135 -11.70 1.46 -3.65
C ALA A 135 -10.80 2.69 -3.81
#